data_AF-G0NB68-F1
#
_entry.id   AF-G0NB68-F1
#
_cell.length_a   1.000
_cell.length_b   1.000
_cell.length_c   1.000
_cell.angle_alpha   90.00
_cell.angle_beta   90.00
_cell.angle_gamma   90.00
#
_symmetry.space_group_name_H-M   'P 1'
#
loop_
_entity.id
_entity.type
_entity.pdbx_description
1 polymer ?
#
loop_
_entity_poly.entity_id
_entity_poly.type
_entity_poly.pdbx_seq_one_letter_code
_entity_poly.pdbx_strand_id
1 'polypeptide(L)'
;MMLLAFLMLIPGVETKESPVKCEYADEKKVNECLQDCVSPVRCDSLSIDAVHASYSYMCGSGQPLFQKHAGCFAEVEAQKEYISCKIAATQAISEAQGAKSASTEAYLTEMCRAMDGYLRCSHPIILAKCGTDAWTLVSTVTRDSLGVTMPNCDMHAALF
;
A
#
# COMPACT_ATOMS: atom_id res chain seq x y z
N MET A 1 -2.71 -5.27 6.54
CA MET A 1 -1.31 -5.09 6.10
C MET A 1 -0.99 -5.67 4.72
N MET A 2 -1.92 -6.33 4.01
CA MET A 2 -1.66 -6.73 2.61
C MET A 2 -1.69 -5.55 1.62
N LEU A 3 -2.50 -4.52 1.87
CA LEU A 3 -2.48 -3.24 1.11
C LEU A 3 -1.08 -2.61 1.02
N LEU A 4 -0.26 -2.76 2.06
CA LEU A 4 1.12 -2.30 2.08
C LEU A 4 2.06 -3.18 1.24
N ALA A 5 1.79 -4.47 1.18
CA ALA A 5 2.53 -5.40 0.32
C ALA A 5 2.25 -5.14 -1.17
N PHE A 6 1.02 -4.74 -1.53
CA PHE A 6 0.68 -4.36 -2.92
C PHE A 6 1.49 -3.17 -3.43
N LEU A 7 1.74 -2.17 -2.58
CA LEU A 7 2.52 -0.98 -2.97
C LEU A 7 4.01 -1.25 -3.17
N MET A 8 4.53 -2.29 -2.50
CA MET A 8 5.91 -2.74 -2.68
C MET A 8 6.12 -3.57 -3.96
N LEU A 9 5.04 -4.01 -4.64
CA LEU A 9 5.11 -4.81 -5.87
C LEU A 9 5.08 -3.97 -7.16
N ILE A 10 5.06 -2.64 -7.07
CA ILE A 10 5.21 -1.72 -8.20
C ILE A 10 6.69 -1.75 -8.66
N PRO A 11 7.00 -2.24 -9.86
CA PRO A 11 8.37 -2.36 -10.31
C PRO A 11 8.88 -1.02 -10.88
N GLY A 12 9.87 -0.41 -10.23
CA GLY A 12 10.44 0.86 -10.73
C GLY A 12 11.57 1.48 -9.90
N VAL A 13 12.52 0.71 -9.38
CA VAL A 13 13.73 1.28 -8.76
C VAL A 13 14.98 0.62 -9.34
N GLU A 14 15.56 1.25 -10.37
CA GLU A 14 17.00 1.14 -10.64
C GLU A 14 17.72 2.15 -9.74
N THR A 15 18.29 1.68 -8.64
CA THR A 15 19.22 2.48 -7.83
C THR A 15 20.57 2.52 -8.53
N LYS A 16 20.94 3.67 -9.12
CA LYS A 16 22.36 3.99 -9.36
C LYS A 16 22.98 4.39 -8.03
N GLU A 17 23.69 3.43 -7.43
CA GLU A 17 24.46 3.64 -6.22
C GLU A 17 25.71 4.48 -6.52
N SER A 18 25.99 5.49 -5.69
CA SER A 18 27.32 6.08 -5.56
C SER A 18 27.68 6.12 -4.07
N PRO A 19 28.92 5.75 -3.69
CA PRO A 19 29.26 5.53 -2.30
C PRO A 19 29.67 6.86 -1.65
N VAL A 20 28.95 7.29 -0.61
CA VAL A 20 29.41 8.37 0.28
C VAL A 20 29.77 7.75 1.62
N LYS A 21 31.03 7.92 2.02
CA LYS A 21 31.60 7.40 3.27
C LYS A 21 31.60 8.53 4.30
N CYS A 22 30.83 8.38 5.38
CA CYS A 22 30.84 9.31 6.52
C CYS A 22 31.42 8.61 7.76
N GLU A 23 32.46 9.17 8.35
CA GLU A 23 33.01 8.74 9.65
C GLU A 23 32.28 9.45 10.81
N TYR A 24 32.01 8.69 11.88
CA TYR A 24 31.04 9.02 12.94
C TYR A 24 31.66 9.38 14.28
N ALA A 25 31.10 10.41 14.92
CA ALA A 25 31.09 10.60 16.37
C ALA A 25 29.78 11.34 16.74
N ASP A 26 28.92 10.69 17.54
CA ASP A 26 27.65 11.18 18.12
C ASP A 26 26.33 11.01 17.31
N GLU A 27 25.44 10.14 17.83
CA GLU A 27 24.17 9.67 17.23
C GLU A 27 23.11 10.77 17.01
N LYS A 28 23.12 11.81 17.86
CA LYS A 28 22.14 12.92 17.78
C LYS A 28 22.48 13.92 16.67
N LYS A 29 23.77 14.17 16.44
CA LYS A 29 24.30 15.04 15.38
C LYS A 29 24.10 14.45 13.99
N VAL A 30 24.11 13.13 13.93
CA VAL A 30 23.93 12.35 12.71
C VAL A 30 22.54 12.56 12.10
N ASN A 31 21.48 12.57 12.92
CA ASN A 31 20.12 12.74 12.39
C ASN A 31 19.90 14.16 11.83
N GLU A 32 20.45 15.18 12.49
CA GLU A 32 20.41 16.57 12.02
C GLU A 32 21.24 16.76 10.75
N CYS A 33 22.49 16.26 10.71
CA CYS A 33 23.31 16.30 9.49
C CYS A 33 22.72 15.48 8.34
N LEU A 34 22.07 14.35 8.63
CA LEU A 34 21.41 13.54 7.61
C LEU A 34 20.23 14.30 7.01
N GLN A 35 19.37 14.90 7.84
CA GLN A 35 18.23 15.71 7.40
C GLN A 35 18.67 16.90 6.54
N ASP A 36 19.72 17.63 6.93
CA ASP A 36 20.27 18.74 6.14
C ASP A 36 20.88 18.25 4.81
N CYS A 37 21.57 17.11 4.81
CA CYS A 37 22.14 16.50 3.60
C CYS A 37 21.08 15.96 2.64
N VAL A 38 19.95 15.45 3.13
CA VAL A 38 18.86 14.92 2.29
C VAL A 38 17.82 15.98 1.93
N SER A 39 17.75 17.11 2.64
CA SER A 39 16.82 18.21 2.37
C SER A 39 16.82 18.72 0.91
N PRO A 40 17.96 18.84 0.20
CA PRO A 40 17.96 19.25 -1.20
C PRO A 40 17.65 18.10 -2.19
N VAL A 41 17.66 16.85 -1.73
CA VAL A 41 17.42 15.68 -2.59
C VAL A 41 15.91 15.43 -2.69
N ARG A 42 15.32 15.78 -3.84
CA ARG A 42 13.96 15.34 -4.17
C ARG A 42 14.02 13.95 -4.79
N CYS A 43 13.60 12.95 -4.02
CA CYS A 43 13.35 11.62 -4.52
C CYS A 43 11.92 11.56 -5.05
N ASP A 44 11.74 11.82 -6.35
CA ASP A 44 10.45 11.61 -7.01
C ASP A 44 10.33 10.12 -7.36
N SER A 45 9.46 9.40 -6.64
CA SER A 45 9.21 7.99 -6.86
C SER A 45 7.74 7.68 -6.60
N LEU A 46 7.11 7.01 -7.57
CA LEU A 46 5.73 6.55 -7.45
C LEU A 46 5.53 5.68 -6.20
N SER A 47 6.53 4.91 -5.80
CA SER A 47 6.49 4.09 -4.59
C SER A 47 6.51 4.94 -3.32
N ILE A 48 7.25 6.06 -3.30
CA ILE A 48 7.27 7.01 -2.17
C ILE A 48 5.91 7.70 -2.08
N ASP A 49 5.37 8.17 -3.19
CA ASP A 49 4.06 8.83 -3.24
C ASP A 49 2.94 7.88 -2.80
N ALA A 50 3.02 6.61 -3.19
CA ALA A 50 2.06 5.59 -2.78
C ALA A 50 2.13 5.28 -1.29
N VAL A 51 3.33 5.15 -0.72
CA VAL A 51 3.53 4.99 0.73
C VAL A 51 2.99 6.21 1.46
N HIS A 52 3.31 7.41 0.99
CA HIS A 52 2.82 8.65 1.59
C HIS A 52 1.28 8.73 1.53
N ALA A 53 0.64 8.41 0.40
CA ALA A 53 -0.81 8.39 0.27
C ALA A 53 -1.48 7.40 1.25
N SER A 54 -0.82 6.26 1.49
CA SER A 54 -1.36 5.21 2.37
C SER A 54 -1.22 5.53 3.86
N TYR A 55 -0.05 6.01 4.25
CA TYR A 55 0.28 6.26 5.65
C TYR A 55 -0.09 7.65 6.13
N SER A 56 -0.18 8.65 5.25
CA SER A 56 -0.55 10.02 5.65
C SER A 56 -1.92 10.05 6.32
N TYR A 57 -2.92 9.32 5.79
CA TYR A 57 -4.22 9.19 6.43
C TYR A 57 -4.15 8.32 7.69
N MET A 58 -3.56 7.13 7.60
CA MET A 58 -3.50 6.17 8.71
C MET A 58 -2.74 6.69 9.93
N CYS A 59 -1.68 7.46 9.72
CA CYS A 59 -0.86 8.09 10.77
C CYS A 59 -1.29 9.53 11.07
N GLY A 60 -2.21 10.09 10.29
CA GLY A 60 -2.77 11.43 10.47
C GLY A 60 -4.19 11.36 11.02
N SER A 61 -5.15 11.92 10.28
CA SER A 61 -6.55 12.01 10.71
C SER A 61 -7.23 10.66 10.96
N GLY A 62 -6.77 9.59 10.31
CA GLY A 62 -7.27 8.23 10.48
C GLY A 62 -6.66 7.47 11.66
N GLN A 63 -5.65 8.03 12.36
CA GLN A 63 -4.92 7.35 13.44
C GLN A 63 -5.83 6.85 14.58
N PRO A 64 -6.80 7.63 15.11
CA PRO A 64 -7.66 7.14 16.18
C PRO A 64 -8.51 5.93 15.74
N LEU A 65 -8.96 5.94 14.48
CA LEU A 65 -9.73 4.85 13.88
C LEU A 65 -8.87 3.60 13.67
N PHE A 66 -7.63 3.78 13.21
CA PHE A 66 -6.67 2.68 13.08
C PHE A 66 -6.37 2.05 14.44
N GLN A 67 -6.05 2.85 15.47
CA GLN A 67 -5.76 2.34 16.81
C GLN A 67 -6.95 1.59 17.42
N LYS A 68 -8.17 2.09 17.22
CA LYS A 68 -9.42 1.43 17.65
C LYS A 68 -9.61 0.05 17.03
N HIS A 69 -9.27 -0.11 15.75
CA HIS A 69 -9.55 -1.34 14.98
C HIS A 69 -8.33 -2.25 14.76
N ALA A 70 -7.12 -1.84 15.17
CA ALA A 70 -5.88 -2.58 14.97
C ALA A 70 -5.93 -4.03 15.47
N GLY A 71 -6.48 -4.25 16.68
CA GLY A 71 -6.66 -5.60 17.22
C GLY A 71 -7.62 -6.45 16.40
N CYS A 72 -8.72 -5.86 15.94
CA CYS A 72 -9.69 -6.58 15.11
C CYS A 72 -9.11 -6.95 13.74
N PHE A 73 -8.34 -6.06 13.11
CA PHE A 73 -7.65 -6.40 11.87
C PHE A 73 -6.68 -7.56 12.07
N ALA A 74 -5.95 -7.61 13.18
CA ALA A 74 -5.05 -8.73 13.47
C ALA A 74 -5.82 -10.07 13.56
N GLU A 75 -7.02 -10.08 14.15
CA GLU A 75 -7.88 -11.28 14.16
C GLU A 75 -8.36 -11.65 12.77
N VAL A 76 -8.79 -10.68 11.95
CA VAL A 76 -9.23 -10.92 10.57
C VAL A 76 -8.08 -11.49 9.72
N GLU A 77 -6.84 -11.02 9.90
CA GLU A 77 -5.68 -11.55 9.18
C GLU A 77 -5.38 -13.03 9.47
N ALA A 78 -5.87 -13.56 10.60
CA ALA A 78 -5.74 -14.97 10.96
C ALA A 78 -6.91 -15.84 10.45
N GLN A 79 -7.98 -15.25 9.91
CA GLN A 79 -9.14 -15.99 9.41
C GLN A 79 -8.85 -16.65 8.06
N LYS A 80 -9.27 -17.90 7.88
CA LYS A 80 -9.01 -18.68 6.67
C LYS A 80 -9.68 -18.05 5.45
N GLU A 81 -10.88 -17.53 5.62
CA GLU A 81 -11.67 -16.84 4.61
C GLU A 81 -10.92 -15.62 4.10
N TYR A 82 -10.36 -14.81 5.01
CA TYR A 82 -9.57 -13.64 4.65
C TYR A 82 -8.24 -14.02 3.99
N ILE A 83 -7.56 -15.05 4.51
CA ILE A 83 -6.34 -15.60 3.91
C ILE A 83 -6.61 -16.09 2.48
N SER A 84 -7.78 -16.68 2.21
CA SER A 84 -8.16 -17.12 0.87
C SER A 84 -8.26 -15.95 -0.11
N CYS A 85 -8.84 -14.83 0.32
CA CYS A 85 -8.86 -13.58 -0.46
C CYS A 85 -7.44 -13.08 -0.74
N LYS A 86 -6.54 -13.16 0.26
CA LYS A 86 -5.13 -12.78 0.11
C LYS A 86 -4.39 -13.64 -0.91
N ILE A 87 -4.62 -14.95 -0.89
CA ILE A 87 -4.00 -15.90 -1.82
C ILE A 87 -4.49 -15.64 -3.25
N ALA A 88 -5.81 -15.52 -3.43
CA ALA A 88 -6.40 -15.25 -4.73
C ALA A 88 -5.88 -13.95 -5.36
N ALA A 89 -5.76 -12.89 -4.55
CA ALA A 89 -5.24 -11.63 -5.05
C ALA A 89 -3.73 -11.68 -5.34
N THR A 90 -2.93 -12.35 -4.51
CA THR A 90 -1.50 -12.58 -4.78
C THR A 90 -1.29 -13.35 -6.09
N GLN A 91 -2.13 -14.34 -6.34
CA GLN A 91 -2.10 -15.12 -7.57
C GLN A 91 -2.42 -14.25 -8.78
N ALA A 92 -3.49 -13.45 -8.72
CA ALA A 92 -3.88 -12.53 -9.79
C ALA A 92 -2.80 -11.48 -10.10
N ILE A 93 -2.13 -10.94 -9.07
CA ILE A 93 -0.97 -10.05 -9.27
C ILE A 93 0.16 -10.76 -10.00
N SER A 94 0.48 -11.99 -9.58
CA SER A 94 1.60 -12.76 -10.14
C SER A 94 1.35 -13.05 -11.63
N GLU A 95 0.10 -13.33 -11.98
CA GLU A 95 -0.34 -13.48 -13.37
C GLU A 95 -0.22 -12.15 -14.14
N ALA A 96 -0.67 -11.04 -13.55
CA ALA A 96 -0.52 -9.71 -14.13
C ALA A 96 0.95 -9.34 -14.38
N GLN A 97 1.85 -9.66 -13.46
CA GLN A 97 3.29 -9.47 -13.61
C GLN A 97 3.87 -10.29 -14.78
N GLY A 98 3.33 -11.48 -15.05
CA GLY A 98 3.66 -12.26 -16.25
C GLY A 98 3.26 -11.57 -17.56
N ALA A 99 2.17 -10.78 -17.53
CA ALA A 99 1.69 -10.00 -18.67
C ALA A 99 2.45 -8.66 -18.87
N LYS A 100 3.37 -8.29 -17.97
CA LYS A 100 4.15 -7.04 -18.03
C LYS A 100 4.99 -6.92 -19.32
N SER A 101 5.35 -8.04 -19.93
CA SER A 101 6.10 -8.08 -21.21
C SER A 101 5.23 -7.74 -22.44
N ALA A 102 3.90 -7.78 -22.32
CA ALA A 102 2.98 -7.58 -23.44
C ALA A 102 2.50 -6.13 -23.59
N SER A 103 2.10 -5.46 -22.50
CA SER A 103 1.72 -4.04 -22.49
C SER A 103 1.61 -3.50 -21.06
N THR A 104 2.07 -2.26 -20.85
CA THR A 104 1.91 -1.56 -19.56
C THR A 104 0.44 -1.31 -19.22
N GLU A 105 -0.40 -1.05 -20.22
CA GLU A 105 -1.84 -0.83 -20.03
C GLU A 105 -2.56 -2.12 -19.61
N ALA A 106 -2.21 -3.24 -20.25
CA ALA A 106 -2.75 -4.55 -19.89
C ALA A 106 -2.33 -4.94 -18.47
N TYR A 107 -1.07 -4.69 -18.10
CA TYR A 107 -0.57 -4.88 -16.74
C TYR A 107 -1.37 -4.07 -15.71
N LEU A 108 -1.57 -2.77 -15.92
CA LEU A 108 -2.34 -1.93 -15.00
C LEU A 108 -3.81 -2.35 -14.90
N THR A 109 -4.40 -2.81 -16.00
CA THR A 109 -5.77 -3.34 -16.03
C THR A 109 -5.90 -4.60 -15.18
N GLU A 110 -4.97 -5.54 -15.30
CA GLU A 110 -5.00 -6.77 -14.50
C GLU A 110 -4.68 -6.51 -13.02
N MET A 111 -3.78 -5.56 -12.71
CA MET A 111 -3.53 -5.12 -11.33
C MET A 111 -4.77 -4.48 -10.70
N CYS A 112 -5.50 -3.64 -11.46
CA CYS A 112 -6.76 -3.06 -11.02
C CYS A 112 -7.82 -4.14 -10.72
N ARG A 113 -7.93 -5.14 -11.62
CA ARG A 113 -8.85 -6.27 -11.44
C ARG A 113 -8.51 -7.12 -10.20
N ALA A 114 -7.23 -7.36 -9.96
CA ALA A 114 -6.77 -8.08 -8.77
C ALA A 114 -7.16 -7.35 -7.47
N MET A 115 -7.04 -6.02 -7.45
CA MET A 115 -7.44 -5.19 -6.32
C MET A 115 -8.95 -5.15 -6.09
N ASP A 116 -9.75 -4.97 -7.16
CA ASP A 116 -11.21 -5.03 -7.08
C ASP A 116 -11.67 -6.38 -6.51
N GLY A 117 -11.12 -7.49 -7.02
CA GLY A 117 -11.42 -8.83 -6.53
C GLY A 117 -11.07 -9.03 -5.05
N TYR A 118 -9.90 -8.54 -4.62
CA TYR A 118 -9.49 -8.59 -3.21
C TYR A 118 -10.46 -7.83 -2.29
N LEU A 119 -10.86 -6.62 -2.69
CA LEU A 119 -11.75 -5.78 -1.90
C LEU A 119 -13.15 -6.38 -1.81
N ARG A 120 -13.71 -6.86 -2.92
CA ARG A 120 -15.01 -7.56 -2.91
C ARG A 120 -14.98 -8.82 -2.04
N CYS A 121 -13.88 -9.56 -2.04
CA CYS A 121 -13.73 -10.76 -1.22
C CYS A 121 -13.59 -10.43 0.28
N SER A 122 -12.80 -9.41 0.61
CA SER A 122 -12.49 -9.05 2.00
C SER A 122 -13.54 -8.18 2.69
N HIS A 123 -14.30 -7.38 1.93
CA HIS A 123 -15.34 -6.49 2.44
C HIS A 123 -16.33 -7.16 3.40
N PRO A 124 -17.04 -8.25 3.03
CA PRO A 124 -18.02 -8.86 3.92
C PRO A 124 -17.39 -9.41 5.20
N ILE A 125 -16.14 -9.87 5.14
CA ILE A 125 -15.40 -10.43 6.29
C ILE A 125 -15.05 -9.33 7.29
N ILE A 126 -14.48 -8.22 6.79
CA ILE A 126 -14.12 -7.06 7.62
C ILE A 126 -15.38 -6.42 8.20
N LEU A 127 -16.44 -6.25 7.40
CA LEU A 127 -17.68 -5.64 7.85
C LEU A 127 -18.33 -6.47 8.96
N ALA A 128 -18.42 -7.80 8.80
CA ALA A 128 -19.02 -8.68 9.78
C ALA A 128 -18.23 -8.74 11.10
N LYS A 129 -16.89 -8.65 11.04
CA LYS A 129 -16.03 -8.84 12.21
C LYS A 129 -15.64 -7.54 12.91
N CYS A 130 -15.34 -6.49 12.15
CA CYS A 130 -14.78 -5.22 12.64
C CYS A 130 -15.71 -4.01 12.47
N GLY A 131 -16.82 -4.18 11.74
CA GLY A 131 -17.84 -3.15 11.55
C GLY A 131 -17.53 -2.13 10.45
N THR A 132 -18.51 -1.27 10.21
CA THR A 132 -18.49 -0.27 9.11
C THR A 132 -17.38 0.77 9.27
N ASP A 133 -17.11 1.19 10.50
CA ASP A 133 -16.01 2.11 10.83
C ASP A 133 -14.66 1.56 10.36
N ALA A 134 -14.41 0.27 10.59
CA ALA A 134 -13.19 -0.40 10.16
C ALA A 134 -13.08 -0.48 8.63
N TRP A 135 -14.20 -0.75 7.95
CA TRP A 135 -14.23 -0.74 6.49
C TRP A 135 -13.98 0.64 5.91
N THR A 136 -14.50 1.70 6.54
CA THR A 136 -14.27 3.10 6.13
C THR A 136 -12.78 3.45 6.14
N LEU A 137 -12.03 2.96 7.13
CA LEU A 137 -10.57 3.11 7.16
C LEU A 137 -9.91 2.40 5.97
N VAL A 138 -10.27 1.14 5.74
CA VAL A 138 -9.71 0.31 4.65
C VAL A 138 -10.02 0.93 3.30
N SER A 139 -11.26 1.36 3.06
CA SER A 139 -11.68 1.95 1.80
C SER A 139 -11.04 3.30 1.53
N THR A 140 -10.89 4.14 2.57
CA THR A 140 -10.21 5.44 2.46
C THR A 140 -8.73 5.26 2.11
N VAL A 141 -7.99 4.46 2.88
CA VAL A 141 -6.57 4.19 2.61
C VAL A 141 -6.41 3.62 1.21
N THR A 142 -7.22 2.63 0.85
CA THR A 142 -7.11 1.98 -0.47
C THR A 142 -7.38 2.95 -1.61
N ARG A 143 -8.45 3.75 -1.52
CA ARG A 143 -8.79 4.75 -2.54
C ARG A 143 -7.65 5.74 -2.72
N ASP A 144 -7.11 6.25 -1.61
CA ASP A 144 -6.05 7.27 -1.66
C ASP A 144 -4.75 6.69 -2.23
N SER A 145 -4.38 5.45 -1.86
CA SER A 145 -3.23 4.73 -2.44
C SER A 145 -3.38 4.45 -3.94
N LEU A 146 -4.57 4.02 -4.37
CA LEU A 146 -4.81 3.69 -5.78
C LEU A 146 -5.02 4.91 -6.65
N GLY A 147 -5.53 6.02 -6.10
CA GLY A 147 -5.60 7.29 -6.82
C GLY A 147 -4.21 7.78 -7.26
N VAL A 148 -3.16 7.43 -6.51
CA VAL A 148 -1.77 7.75 -6.87
C VAL A 148 -1.17 6.71 -7.83
N THR A 149 -1.41 5.42 -7.59
CA THR A 149 -0.69 4.34 -8.30
C THR A 149 -1.41 3.83 -9.54
N MET A 150 -2.73 3.93 -9.58
CA MET A 150 -3.62 3.42 -10.63
C MET A 150 -4.81 4.37 -10.83
N PRO A 151 -4.60 5.62 -11.30
CA PRO A 151 -5.63 6.66 -11.33
C PRO A 151 -6.84 6.34 -12.24
N ASN A 152 -6.68 5.43 -13.19
CA ASN A 152 -7.75 4.99 -14.10
C ASN A 152 -8.53 3.77 -13.58
N CYS A 153 -8.18 3.25 -12.40
CA CYS A 153 -8.87 2.12 -11.79
C CYS A 153 -10.08 2.61 -10.99
N ASP A 154 -11.29 2.45 -11.54
CA ASP A 154 -12.52 2.71 -10.79
C ASP A 154 -12.85 1.53 -9.87
N MET A 155 -12.73 1.77 -8.56
CA MET A 155 -13.06 0.79 -7.52
C MET A 155 -14.26 1.19 -6.68
N HIS A 156 -15.06 2.17 -7.12
CA HIS A 156 -16.20 2.65 -6.34
C HIS A 156 -17.15 1.49 -5.98
N ALA A 157 -17.40 0.58 -6.92
CA ALA A 157 -18.28 -0.57 -6.74
C ALA A 157 -17.71 -1.70 -5.85
N ALA A 158 -16.42 -1.65 -5.49
CA ALA A 158 -15.81 -2.58 -4.54
C ALA A 158 -15.70 -1.98 -3.14
N LEU A 159 -15.68 -0.64 -3.04
CA LEU A 159 -15.47 0.10 -1.80
C LEU A 159 -16.78 0.53 -1.11
N PHE A 160 -17.86 0.71 -1.88
CA PHE A 160 -19.17 1.21 -1.43
C PHE A 160 -20.30 0.36 -2.00
#